data_AF-A0A945FUE9-F1
#
_entry.id   AF-A0A945FUE9-F1
#
_cell.length_a   1.000
_cell.length_b   1.000
_cell.length_c   1.000
_cell.angle_alpha   90.00
_cell.angle_beta   90.00
_cell.angle_gamma   90.00
#
_symmetry.space_group_name_H-M   'P 1'
#
loop_
_entity.id
_entity.type
_entity.pdbx_description
1 polymer ?
#
loop_
_entity_poly.entity_id
_entity_poly.type
_entity_poly.pdbx_seq_one_letter_code
_entity_poly.pdbx_strand_id
1 'polypeptide(L)'
;MSNVHGKKADTTGSDPKHSGKEGHWLEKQMGVVPNASNSPDLYGYEMKNHSNSVVTLGSWDPNYWVFRNEQYGITRDDFLKIFGKPNPLKNNRMSWSGTPVPKIDGTNSFGMRIDVSKEDSVSFFYSFADDKRENKTTVVPKNMQVDNLEICKWNSTGNKSLYEKLEKKFNQNGWFTCFRDENGTYNSIAFGRPITFETFMEYFKTGKIYFDCGMYQGNNRNYCQWRATNTFWDSLIVETYP
;
A
#
# COMPACT_ATOMS: atom_id res chain seq x y z
N MET A 1 22.12 7.32 15.19
CA MET A 1 21.87 5.87 15.09
C MET A 1 22.57 5.05 16.20
N SER A 2 23.00 5.64 17.32
CA SER A 2 23.85 4.97 18.33
C SER A 2 23.23 3.72 18.97
N ASN A 3 21.91 3.69 19.11
CA ASN A 3 21.18 2.53 19.67
C ASN A 3 20.94 1.41 18.65
N VAL A 4 21.25 1.62 17.37
CA VAL A 4 20.96 0.69 16.25
C VAL A 4 22.22 0.26 15.53
N HIS A 5 23.16 1.18 15.28
CA HIS A 5 24.41 0.91 14.56
C HIS A 5 25.20 -0.23 15.20
N GLY A 6 25.66 -1.18 14.39
CA GLY A 6 26.39 -2.37 14.82
C GLY A 6 25.54 -3.46 15.46
N LYS A 7 24.19 -3.35 15.45
CA LYS A 7 23.29 -4.35 16.04
C LYS A 7 22.48 -5.08 14.98
N LYS A 8 22.03 -6.29 15.31
CA LYS A 8 20.99 -7.04 14.58
C LYS A 8 19.65 -6.87 15.27
N ALA A 9 18.55 -6.92 14.52
CA ALA A 9 17.22 -6.87 15.09
C ALA A 9 16.96 -8.11 15.98
N ASP A 10 16.68 -7.88 17.26
CA ASP A 10 16.26 -8.96 18.16
C ASP A 10 14.74 -9.12 18.08
N THR A 11 14.32 -10.26 17.54
CA THR A 11 12.91 -10.59 17.33
C THR A 11 12.45 -11.82 18.11
N THR A 12 13.26 -12.27 19.08
CA THR A 12 13.03 -13.50 19.87
C THR A 12 11.70 -13.50 20.63
N GLY A 13 11.24 -12.32 21.08
CA GLY A 13 9.94 -12.15 21.75
C GLY A 13 8.75 -11.83 20.84
N SER A 14 8.94 -11.81 19.52
CA SER A 14 7.87 -11.50 18.55
C SER A 14 7.24 -12.76 17.98
N ASP A 15 5.96 -12.70 17.60
CA ASP A 15 5.32 -13.77 16.81
C ASP A 15 6.20 -14.05 15.58
N PRO A 16 6.69 -15.29 15.38
CA PRO A 16 7.50 -15.64 14.22
C PRO A 16 6.83 -15.30 12.89
N LYS A 17 5.48 -15.29 12.85
CA LYS A 17 4.67 -15.00 11.66
C LYS A 17 4.45 -13.49 11.42
N HIS A 18 4.86 -12.61 12.33
CA HIS A 18 4.72 -11.17 12.15
C HIS A 18 5.79 -10.63 11.20
N SER A 19 5.42 -10.34 9.97
CA SER A 19 6.34 -9.80 8.95
C SER A 19 6.88 -8.40 9.27
N GLY A 20 6.28 -7.67 10.23
CA GLY A 20 6.71 -6.32 10.63
C GLY A 20 7.62 -6.27 11.87
N LYS A 21 7.99 -7.41 12.45
CA LYS A 21 8.70 -7.49 13.74
C LYS A 21 10.04 -6.74 13.77
N GLU A 22 10.81 -6.79 12.68
CA GLU A 22 12.10 -6.09 12.60
C GLU A 22 11.92 -4.57 12.50
N GLY A 23 10.88 -4.12 11.79
CA GLY A 23 10.50 -2.71 11.73
C GLY A 23 10.15 -2.17 13.12
N HIS A 24 9.33 -2.91 13.88
CA HIS A 24 8.98 -2.51 15.25
C HIS A 24 10.18 -2.52 16.20
N TRP A 25 11.10 -3.47 16.05
CA TRP A 25 12.35 -3.44 16.81
C TRP A 25 13.13 -2.16 16.50
N LEU A 26 13.26 -1.80 15.22
CA LEU A 26 13.97 -0.60 14.79
C LEU A 26 13.29 0.67 15.31
N GLU A 27 11.97 0.80 15.16
CA GLU A 27 11.16 1.91 15.67
C GLU A 27 11.45 2.13 17.16
N LYS A 28 11.39 1.05 17.95
CA LYS A 28 11.66 1.09 19.38
C LYS A 28 13.09 1.54 19.70
N GLN A 29 14.10 1.05 18.98
CA GLN A 29 15.50 1.46 19.19
C GLN A 29 15.75 2.93 18.79
N MET A 30 14.98 3.44 17.84
CA MET A 30 15.03 4.83 17.39
C MET A 30 14.18 5.77 18.26
N GLY A 31 13.50 5.24 19.28
CA GLY A 31 12.69 6.04 20.22
C GLY A 31 11.28 6.36 19.71
N VAL A 32 10.82 5.70 18.65
CA VAL A 32 9.47 5.88 18.10
C VAL A 32 8.47 5.13 18.98
N VAL A 33 7.44 5.84 19.44
CA VAL A 33 6.33 5.24 20.19
C VAL A 33 5.25 4.78 19.20
N PRO A 34 4.93 3.47 19.15
CA PRO A 34 3.91 2.96 18.23
C PRO A 34 2.58 3.68 18.39
N ASN A 35 2.06 4.21 17.30
CA ASN A 35 0.76 4.88 17.26
C ASN A 35 0.09 4.66 15.90
N ALA A 36 -1.18 5.05 15.79
CA ALA A 36 -1.93 4.99 14.53
C ALA A 36 -1.92 6.33 13.77
N SER A 37 -0.98 7.22 14.07
CA SER A 37 -0.87 8.55 13.45
C SER A 37 -0.35 8.42 12.02
N ASN A 38 -0.77 9.36 11.19
CA ASN A 38 -0.25 9.55 9.85
C ASN A 38 0.76 10.71 9.80
N SER A 39 1.39 11.03 10.92
CA SER A 39 2.53 11.93 11.02
C SER A 39 3.84 11.19 10.74
N PRO A 40 4.96 11.89 10.50
CA PRO A 40 6.28 11.29 10.40
C PRO A 40 6.70 10.70 11.75
N ASP A 41 7.62 9.74 11.72
CA ASP A 41 8.00 8.95 12.90
C ASP A 41 8.94 9.69 13.85
N LEU A 42 9.94 10.42 13.32
CA LEU A 42 10.99 11.02 14.14
C LEU A 42 11.46 12.37 13.57
N TYR A 43 11.35 13.43 14.38
CA TYR A 43 11.81 14.79 14.04
C TYR A 43 11.34 15.30 12.67
N GLY A 44 10.11 14.95 12.27
CA GLY A 44 9.55 15.34 10.97
C GLY A 44 10.01 14.47 9.80
N TYR A 45 10.76 13.39 10.03
CA TYR A 45 11.08 12.40 9.00
C TYR A 45 10.27 11.12 9.18
N GLU A 46 9.82 10.58 8.05
CA GLU A 46 9.24 9.24 8.00
C GLU A 46 10.33 8.17 7.99
N MET A 47 10.26 7.22 8.91
CA MET A 47 11.18 6.09 8.94
C MET A 47 10.66 4.96 8.07
N LYS A 48 11.51 4.44 7.18
CA LYS A 48 11.26 3.21 6.43
C LYS A 48 12.29 2.15 6.79
N ASN A 49 11.81 0.92 6.87
CA ASN A 49 12.70 -0.23 6.95
C ASN A 49 13.11 -0.66 5.54
N HIS A 50 14.41 -0.92 5.32
CA HIS A 50 14.90 -1.51 4.08
C HIS A 50 14.55 -3.00 4.09
N SER A 51 13.47 -3.35 3.39
CA SER A 51 13.09 -4.75 3.15
C SER A 51 13.81 -5.29 1.92
N ASN A 52 13.60 -6.54 1.52
CA ASN A 52 14.37 -7.15 0.42
C ASN A 52 13.97 -6.68 -0.99
N SER A 53 12.79 -6.10 -1.19
CA SER A 53 12.31 -5.79 -2.56
C SER A 53 11.50 -4.51 -2.72
N VAL A 54 10.76 -4.11 -1.69
CA VAL A 54 9.81 -2.98 -1.79
C VAL A 54 9.76 -2.17 -0.51
N VAL A 55 9.48 -0.88 -0.65
CA VAL A 55 9.10 0.00 0.47
C VAL A 55 7.62 0.28 0.38
N THR A 56 6.91 0.17 1.52
CA THR A 56 5.53 0.64 1.65
C THR A 56 5.53 2.06 2.19
N LEU A 57 5.04 3.00 1.39
CA LEU A 57 4.92 4.40 1.77
C LEU A 57 3.81 4.55 2.83
N GLY A 58 2.67 3.92 2.59
CA GLY A 58 1.55 3.92 3.52
C GLY A 58 0.49 2.91 3.16
N SER A 59 -0.37 2.58 4.12
CA SER A 59 -1.60 1.83 3.89
C SER A 59 -2.80 2.76 4.07
N TRP A 60 -3.33 3.28 2.96
CA TRP A 60 -4.31 4.36 2.96
C TRP A 60 -5.62 3.90 2.34
N ASP A 61 -6.65 3.76 3.17
CA ASP A 61 -8.01 3.43 2.71
C ASP A 61 -8.56 4.51 1.75
N PRO A 62 -9.31 4.12 0.71
CA PRO A 62 -9.99 5.06 -0.18
C PRO A 62 -11.12 5.81 0.55
N ASN A 63 -11.49 6.95 -0.02
CA ASN A 63 -12.67 7.71 0.39
C ASN A 63 -13.97 6.95 0.10
N TYR A 64 -13.98 6.16 -0.97
CA TYR A 64 -15.11 5.35 -1.39
C TYR A 64 -14.73 3.87 -1.59
N TRP A 65 -15.64 2.99 -1.22
CA TRP A 65 -15.63 1.56 -1.53
C TRP A 65 -17.03 1.15 -2.00
N VAL A 66 -17.10 0.34 -3.05
CA VAL A 66 -18.36 -0.20 -3.56
C VAL A 66 -19.14 -1.00 -2.49
N PHE A 67 -18.44 -1.73 -1.61
CA PHE A 67 -19.07 -2.49 -0.53
C PHE A 67 -19.48 -1.65 0.68
N ARG A 68 -19.21 -0.34 0.67
CA ARG A 68 -19.76 0.62 1.65
C ARG A 68 -20.96 1.37 1.07
N ASN A 69 -21.30 1.13 -0.20
CA ASN A 69 -22.42 1.77 -0.86
C ASN A 69 -23.67 0.87 -0.73
N GLU A 70 -24.65 1.36 0.03
CA GLU A 70 -25.90 0.65 0.35
C GLU A 70 -26.69 0.26 -0.91
N GLN A 71 -26.55 0.99 -2.01
CA GLN A 71 -27.21 0.69 -3.29
C GLN A 71 -26.89 -0.73 -3.80
N TYR A 72 -25.67 -1.21 -3.58
CA TYR A 72 -25.26 -2.54 -4.03
C TYR A 72 -25.57 -3.63 -3.01
N GLY A 73 -25.74 -3.28 -1.74
CA GLY A 73 -26.12 -4.21 -0.68
C GLY A 73 -25.12 -5.34 -0.43
N ILE A 74 -23.84 -5.17 -0.79
CA ILE A 74 -22.79 -6.19 -0.62
C ILE A 74 -21.92 -5.90 0.59
N THR A 75 -21.48 -6.94 1.28
CA THR A 75 -20.48 -6.82 2.35
C THR A 75 -19.06 -6.82 1.78
N ARG A 76 -18.06 -6.51 2.62
CA ARG A 76 -16.64 -6.70 2.26
C ARG A 76 -16.31 -8.15 1.93
N ASP A 77 -16.96 -9.12 2.57
CA ASP A 77 -16.75 -10.53 2.26
C ASP A 77 -17.31 -10.90 0.88
N ASP A 78 -18.49 -10.36 0.53
CA ASP A 78 -19.06 -10.49 -0.80
C ASP A 78 -18.17 -9.83 -1.85
N PHE A 79 -17.62 -8.65 -1.57
CA PHE A 79 -16.62 -8.02 -2.43
C PHE A 79 -15.43 -8.96 -2.73
N LEU A 80 -14.89 -9.63 -1.72
CA LEU A 80 -13.81 -10.59 -1.89
C LEU A 80 -14.22 -11.82 -2.71
N LYS A 81 -15.46 -12.29 -2.57
CA LYS A 81 -16.01 -13.38 -3.37
C LYS A 81 -16.24 -12.98 -4.84
N ILE A 82 -16.71 -11.76 -5.07
CA ILE A 82 -17.08 -11.25 -6.40
C ILE A 82 -15.85 -10.83 -7.19
N PHE A 83 -14.93 -10.08 -6.58
CA PHE A 83 -13.82 -9.43 -7.27
C PHE A 83 -12.44 -9.98 -6.87
N GLY A 84 -12.35 -10.80 -5.83
CA GLY A 84 -11.11 -11.44 -5.41
C GLY A 84 -10.83 -12.77 -6.11
N LYS A 85 -9.75 -13.42 -5.67
CA LYS A 85 -9.37 -14.77 -6.09
C LYS A 85 -9.12 -15.68 -4.89
N PRO A 86 -9.37 -17.00 -5.02
CA PRO A 86 -9.00 -17.96 -4.00
C PRO A 86 -7.48 -18.13 -3.95
N ASN A 87 -6.96 -18.41 -2.76
CA ASN A 87 -5.58 -18.83 -2.58
C ASN A 87 -5.53 -20.32 -2.19
N PRO A 88 -5.14 -21.23 -3.12
CA PRO A 88 -5.08 -22.67 -2.85
C PRO A 88 -4.18 -23.04 -1.66
N LEU A 89 -3.10 -22.29 -1.44
CA LEU A 89 -2.17 -22.50 -0.32
C LEU A 89 -2.73 -22.06 1.04
N LYS A 90 -3.92 -21.45 1.05
CA LYS A 90 -4.63 -20.95 2.23
C LYS A 90 -6.07 -21.48 2.28
N ASN A 91 -6.28 -22.75 1.95
CA ASN A 91 -7.60 -23.39 1.90
C ASN A 91 -8.63 -22.59 1.08
N ASN A 92 -8.22 -22.09 -0.08
CA ASN A 92 -9.05 -21.29 -0.99
C ASN A 92 -9.64 -20.02 -0.39
N ARG A 93 -9.06 -19.49 0.70
CA ARG A 93 -9.45 -18.21 1.26
C ARG A 93 -9.39 -17.11 0.20
N MET A 94 -10.48 -16.35 0.06
CA MET A 94 -10.56 -15.28 -0.92
C MET A 94 -9.71 -14.07 -0.51
N SER A 95 -9.09 -13.45 -1.50
CA SER A 95 -8.31 -12.23 -1.35
C SER A 95 -8.43 -11.34 -2.59
N TRP A 96 -8.46 -10.03 -2.38
CA TRP A 96 -8.28 -9.06 -3.44
C TRP A 96 -6.83 -8.59 -3.38
N SER A 97 -5.96 -9.38 -4.03
CA SER A 97 -4.50 -9.21 -3.99
C SER A 97 -3.84 -9.80 -5.24
N GLY A 98 -2.77 -9.16 -5.73
CA GLY A 98 -2.10 -9.56 -6.97
C GLY A 98 -2.99 -9.36 -8.20
N THR A 99 -3.18 -10.40 -9.01
CA THR A 99 -3.88 -10.31 -10.33
C THR A 99 -5.26 -9.64 -10.36
N PRO A 100 -6.11 -9.67 -9.32
CA PRO A 100 -7.38 -8.94 -9.32
C PRO A 100 -7.23 -7.43 -9.10
N VAL A 101 -6.11 -6.99 -8.53
CA VAL A 101 -5.80 -5.57 -8.31
C VAL A 101 -5.28 -5.01 -9.63
N PRO A 102 -5.84 -3.91 -10.16
CA PRO A 102 -5.38 -3.32 -11.41
C PRO A 102 -4.00 -2.67 -11.23
N LYS A 103 -3.28 -2.52 -12.35
CA LYS A 103 -2.05 -1.72 -12.43
C LYS A 103 -2.35 -0.42 -13.16
N ILE A 104 -1.42 0.54 -13.10
CA ILE A 104 -1.59 1.85 -13.75
C ILE A 104 -1.81 1.71 -15.26
N ASP A 105 -1.20 0.70 -15.88
CA ASP A 105 -1.29 0.45 -17.31
C ASP A 105 -2.28 -0.68 -17.63
N GLY A 106 -3.46 -0.28 -18.11
CA GLY A 106 -4.43 -1.15 -18.78
C GLY A 106 -5.43 -1.88 -17.87
N THR A 107 -6.26 -2.70 -18.53
CA THR A 107 -7.29 -3.50 -17.87
C THR A 107 -6.77 -4.91 -17.59
N ASN A 108 -6.88 -5.38 -16.34
CA ASN A 108 -6.45 -6.73 -15.97
C ASN A 108 -7.48 -7.81 -16.36
N SER A 109 -7.16 -9.08 -16.12
CA SER A 109 -8.05 -10.20 -16.47
C SER A 109 -9.36 -10.26 -15.66
N PHE A 110 -9.48 -9.46 -14.60
CA PHE A 110 -10.68 -9.32 -13.78
C PHE A 110 -11.56 -8.14 -14.26
N GLY A 111 -11.25 -7.54 -15.42
CA GLY A 111 -11.98 -6.38 -15.92
C GLY A 111 -11.71 -5.10 -15.11
N MET A 112 -10.63 -5.07 -14.32
CA MET A 112 -10.31 -3.92 -13.47
C MET A 112 -9.28 -3.01 -14.14
N ARG A 113 -9.47 -1.70 -14.01
CA ARG A 113 -8.51 -0.67 -14.46
C ARG A 113 -8.40 0.47 -13.45
N ILE A 114 -7.30 1.20 -13.52
CA ILE A 114 -7.10 2.46 -12.79
C ILE A 114 -7.43 3.62 -13.73
N ASP A 115 -8.09 4.64 -13.20
CA ASP A 115 -8.27 5.93 -13.85
C ASP A 115 -7.75 7.04 -12.92
N VAL A 116 -6.96 7.95 -13.48
CA VAL A 116 -6.45 9.13 -12.76
C VAL A 116 -7.08 10.34 -13.41
N SER A 117 -7.99 10.99 -12.68
CA SER A 117 -8.69 12.20 -13.14
C SER A 117 -7.72 13.36 -13.38
N LYS A 118 -8.21 14.41 -14.07
CA LYS A 118 -7.43 15.65 -14.30
C LYS A 118 -7.00 16.33 -13.00
N GLU A 119 -7.79 16.16 -11.94
CA GLU A 119 -7.54 16.70 -10.60
C GLU A 119 -6.77 15.72 -9.71
N ASP A 120 -6.20 14.64 -10.25
CA ASP A 120 -5.41 13.63 -9.53
C ASP A 120 -6.15 12.80 -8.48
N SER A 121 -7.48 12.75 -8.55
CA SER A 121 -8.22 11.68 -7.88
C SER A 121 -7.97 10.36 -8.60
N VAL A 122 -7.79 9.29 -7.82
CA VAL A 122 -7.50 7.94 -8.32
C VAL A 122 -8.72 7.06 -8.09
N SER A 123 -9.31 6.54 -9.15
CA SER A 123 -10.47 5.64 -9.10
C SER A 123 -10.16 4.32 -9.76
N PHE A 124 -10.66 3.23 -9.19
CA PHE A 124 -10.58 1.90 -9.82
C PHE A 124 -11.95 1.53 -10.33
N PHE A 125 -11.99 1.02 -11.55
CA PHE A 125 -13.24 0.67 -12.23
C PHE A 125 -13.25 -0.80 -12.65
N TYR A 126 -14.42 -1.41 -12.55
CA TYR A 126 -14.74 -2.72 -13.09
C TYR A 126 -15.55 -2.59 -14.38
N SER A 127 -15.26 -3.45 -15.36
CA SER A 127 -16.09 -3.67 -16.55
C SER A 127 -16.45 -5.14 -16.68
N PHE A 128 -17.75 -5.43 -16.71
CA PHE A 128 -18.25 -6.78 -16.94
C PHE A 128 -17.90 -7.30 -18.33
N ALA A 129 -17.90 -6.42 -19.34
CA ALA A 129 -17.48 -6.78 -20.69
C ALA A 129 -16.01 -7.24 -20.73
N ASP A 130 -15.12 -6.52 -20.04
CA ASP A 130 -13.68 -6.79 -20.02
C ASP A 130 -13.24 -7.88 -19.03
N ASP A 131 -14.11 -8.30 -18.11
CA ASP A 131 -13.84 -9.41 -17.20
C ASP A 131 -13.68 -10.72 -17.97
N LYS A 132 -12.51 -11.35 -17.86
CA LYS A 132 -12.14 -12.55 -18.65
C LYS A 132 -12.41 -13.85 -17.90
N ARG A 133 -12.95 -13.79 -16.69
CA ARG A 133 -13.24 -14.99 -15.89
C ARG A 133 -14.42 -15.75 -16.48
N GLU A 134 -14.24 -17.05 -16.69
CA GLU A 134 -15.29 -17.94 -17.22
C GLU A 134 -16.55 -17.94 -16.34
N ASN A 135 -16.38 -17.81 -15.02
CA ASN A 135 -17.48 -17.82 -14.05
C ASN A 135 -18.06 -16.43 -13.75
N LYS A 136 -17.68 -15.36 -14.47
CA LYS A 136 -18.11 -13.97 -14.17
C LYS A 136 -19.62 -13.82 -14.07
N THR A 137 -20.39 -14.48 -14.94
CA THR A 137 -21.85 -14.40 -14.98
C THR A 137 -22.52 -14.98 -13.73
N THR A 138 -21.83 -15.91 -13.06
CA THR A 138 -22.30 -16.57 -11.83
C THR A 138 -21.85 -15.84 -10.58
N VAL A 139 -20.62 -15.31 -10.55
CA VAL A 139 -20.07 -14.66 -9.35
C VAL A 139 -20.44 -13.18 -9.23
N VAL A 140 -20.69 -12.48 -10.34
CA VAL A 140 -21.04 -11.06 -10.33
C VAL A 140 -22.57 -10.92 -10.27
N PRO A 141 -23.15 -10.28 -9.24
CA PRO A 141 -24.59 -10.05 -9.13
C PRO A 141 -25.15 -9.28 -10.33
N LYS A 142 -26.39 -9.57 -10.73
CA LYS A 142 -27.01 -9.00 -11.95
C LYS A 142 -27.01 -7.47 -11.99
N ASN A 143 -27.26 -6.81 -10.86
CA ASN A 143 -27.21 -5.35 -10.70
C ASN A 143 -25.79 -4.77 -10.79
N MET A 144 -24.76 -5.60 -10.82
CA MET A 144 -23.34 -5.23 -10.94
C MET A 144 -22.70 -5.74 -12.24
N GLN A 145 -23.46 -6.43 -13.10
CA GLN A 145 -23.03 -6.84 -14.45
C GLN A 145 -23.10 -5.64 -15.41
N VAL A 146 -22.33 -4.60 -15.10
CA VAL A 146 -22.29 -3.34 -15.83
C VAL A 146 -20.84 -2.97 -16.15
N ASP A 147 -20.68 -2.04 -17.08
CA ASP A 147 -19.38 -1.43 -17.35
C ASP A 147 -19.21 -0.14 -16.56
N ASN A 148 -17.96 0.19 -16.23
CA ASN A 148 -17.58 1.40 -15.49
C ASN A 148 -18.14 1.47 -14.07
N LEU A 149 -18.26 0.32 -13.41
CA LEU A 149 -18.60 0.27 -11.99
C LEU A 149 -17.41 0.76 -11.16
N GLU A 150 -17.57 1.87 -10.44
CA GLU A 150 -16.53 2.37 -9.52
C GLU A 150 -16.39 1.43 -8.32
N ILE A 151 -15.18 0.89 -8.14
CA ILE A 151 -14.85 -0.08 -7.09
C ILE A 151 -14.33 0.64 -5.84
N CYS A 152 -13.41 1.56 -6.03
CA CYS A 152 -12.90 2.42 -4.99
C CYS A 152 -12.37 3.73 -5.57
N LYS A 153 -12.34 4.76 -4.72
CA LYS A 153 -11.84 6.09 -5.09
C LYS A 153 -11.09 6.74 -3.95
N TRP A 154 -9.93 7.27 -4.27
CA TRP A 154 -9.21 8.23 -3.45
C TRP A 154 -9.40 9.62 -4.05
N ASN A 155 -9.95 10.52 -3.24
CA ASN A 155 -10.00 11.93 -3.61
C ASN A 155 -8.58 12.49 -3.57
N SER A 156 -8.29 13.36 -4.52
CA SER A 156 -7.04 14.14 -4.56
C SER A 156 -6.87 14.96 -3.28
N THR A 157 -7.88 15.79 -2.96
CA THR A 157 -7.87 16.72 -1.83
C THR A 157 -9.09 16.51 -0.90
N GLY A 158 -9.09 17.22 0.23
CA GLY A 158 -10.13 17.13 1.26
C GLY A 158 -9.82 16.13 2.38
N ASN A 159 -10.81 15.87 3.23
CA ASN A 159 -10.64 15.01 4.41
C ASN A 159 -10.34 13.55 4.01
N LYS A 160 -9.30 12.97 4.60
CA LYS A 160 -8.78 11.63 4.32
C LYS A 160 -8.38 11.42 2.85
N SER A 161 -8.08 12.50 2.13
CA SER A 161 -7.60 12.43 0.74
C SER A 161 -6.20 11.83 0.62
N LEU A 162 -5.75 11.55 -0.61
CA LEU A 162 -4.35 11.17 -0.83
C LEU A 162 -3.39 12.30 -0.50
N TYR A 163 -3.72 13.54 -0.91
CA TYR A 163 -2.94 14.73 -0.56
C TYR A 163 -2.71 14.81 0.95
N GLU A 164 -3.78 14.80 1.75
CA GLU A 164 -3.66 14.94 3.21
C GLU A 164 -2.79 13.83 3.81
N LYS A 165 -2.94 12.59 3.32
CA LYS A 165 -2.22 11.44 3.86
C LYS A 165 -0.74 11.44 3.48
N LEU A 166 -0.40 11.85 2.28
CA LEU A 166 0.98 11.92 1.85
C LEU A 166 1.69 13.10 2.51
N GLU A 167 1.11 14.30 2.40
CA GLU A 167 1.72 15.56 2.83
C GLU A 167 2.06 15.57 4.32
N LYS A 168 1.12 15.08 5.15
CA LYS A 168 1.34 14.97 6.60
C LYS A 168 2.48 14.03 6.97
N LYS A 169 2.83 13.07 6.10
CA LYS A 169 3.75 11.98 6.43
C LYS A 169 5.12 12.15 5.78
N PHE A 170 5.16 12.53 4.50
CA PHE A 170 6.39 12.60 3.71
C PHE A 170 6.82 14.01 3.32
N ASN A 171 5.92 15.00 3.36
CA ASN A 171 6.26 16.38 2.98
C ASN A 171 6.55 17.28 4.19
N GLN A 172 7.23 16.73 5.18
CA GLN A 172 7.71 17.49 6.34
C GLN A 172 9.22 17.75 6.16
N ASN A 173 10.07 16.87 6.70
CA ASN A 173 11.52 16.95 6.47
C ASN A 173 12.03 15.87 5.49
N GLY A 174 11.17 14.92 5.09
CA GLY A 174 11.50 13.84 4.18
C GLY A 174 11.36 12.49 4.82
N TRP A 175 12.24 11.57 4.44
CA TRP A 175 12.24 10.21 4.95
C TRP A 175 13.66 9.73 5.17
N PHE A 176 13.81 8.70 6.00
CA PHE A 176 15.08 8.01 6.16
C PHE A 176 14.91 6.50 6.19
N THR A 177 16.00 5.79 5.95
CA THR A 177 16.06 4.33 6.01
C THR A 177 17.36 3.89 6.65
N CYS A 178 17.28 2.91 7.54
CA CYS A 178 18.46 2.26 8.11
C CYS A 178 18.79 1.01 7.28
N PHE A 179 20.01 0.97 6.74
CA PHE A 179 20.54 -0.14 5.97
C PHE A 179 21.24 -1.16 6.85
N ARG A 180 21.29 -2.39 6.34
CA ARG A 180 21.96 -3.53 6.95
C ARG A 180 23.05 -4.06 6.02
N ASP A 181 24.11 -4.58 6.61
CA ASP A 181 25.10 -5.37 5.89
C ASP A 181 24.57 -6.78 5.55
N GLU A 182 25.39 -7.57 4.85
CA GLU A 182 25.07 -8.96 4.49
C GLU A 182 24.81 -9.87 5.69
N ASN A 183 25.30 -9.50 6.88
CA ASN A 183 25.08 -10.23 8.12
C ASN A 183 23.76 -9.82 8.80
N GLY A 184 23.03 -8.85 8.27
CA GLY A 184 21.81 -8.29 8.86
C GLY A 184 22.08 -7.28 9.98
N THR A 185 23.31 -6.77 10.09
CA THR A 185 23.72 -5.76 11.07
C THR A 185 23.49 -4.37 10.51
N TYR A 186 22.81 -3.50 11.26
CA TYR A 186 22.60 -2.12 10.84
C TYR A 186 23.91 -1.34 10.79
N ASN A 187 24.22 -0.70 9.65
CA ASN A 187 25.55 -0.10 9.40
C ASN A 187 25.52 1.32 8.79
N SER A 188 24.36 1.79 8.32
CA SER A 188 24.22 3.13 7.77
C SER A 188 22.77 3.60 7.78
N ILE A 189 22.59 4.92 7.80
CA ILE A 189 21.31 5.61 7.70
C ILE A 189 21.37 6.52 6.48
N ALA A 190 20.34 6.46 5.63
CA ALA A 190 20.24 7.32 4.47
C ALA A 190 18.96 8.15 4.50
N PHE A 191 19.03 9.34 3.91
CA PHE A 191 17.96 10.32 3.88
C PHE A 191 17.56 10.63 2.44
N GLY A 192 16.25 10.76 2.23
CA GLY A 192 15.66 11.28 1.01
C GLY A 192 14.89 12.56 1.29
N ARG A 193 14.71 13.35 0.22
CA ARG A 193 13.98 14.62 0.29
C ARG A 193 12.49 14.42 0.62
N PRO A 194 11.81 15.48 1.10
CA PRO A 194 10.36 15.53 1.12
C PRO A 194 9.72 15.08 -0.20
N ILE A 195 8.64 14.30 -0.10
CA ILE A 195 7.83 13.89 -1.25
C ILE A 195 6.52 14.66 -1.19
N THR A 196 6.34 15.61 -2.11
CA THR A 196 5.08 16.35 -2.28
C THR A 196 4.04 15.49 -3.00
N PHE A 197 2.78 15.90 -2.91
CA PHE A 197 1.67 15.25 -3.62
C PHE A 197 1.89 15.21 -5.13
N GLU A 198 2.39 16.28 -5.72
CA GLU A 198 2.67 16.36 -7.15
C GLU A 198 3.71 15.31 -7.55
N THR A 199 4.84 15.27 -6.84
CA THR A 199 5.90 14.28 -7.09
C THR A 199 5.41 12.84 -6.89
N PHE A 200 4.60 12.60 -5.86
CA PHE A 200 3.99 11.29 -5.65
C PHE A 200 3.09 10.88 -6.83
N MET A 201 2.26 11.78 -7.33
CA MET A 201 1.36 11.52 -8.45
C MET A 201 2.12 11.31 -9.76
N GLU A 202 3.19 12.05 -10.01
CA GLU A 202 4.09 11.80 -11.14
C GLU A 202 4.69 10.39 -11.09
N TYR A 203 5.16 9.96 -9.93
CA TYR A 203 5.70 8.61 -9.74
C TYR A 203 4.62 7.53 -9.86
N PHE A 204 3.40 7.79 -9.39
CA PHE A 204 2.28 6.87 -9.55
C PHE A 204 1.88 6.69 -11.01
N LYS A 205 1.71 7.80 -11.74
CA LYS A 205 1.35 7.80 -13.17
C LYS A 205 2.40 7.11 -14.05
N THR A 206 3.65 7.06 -13.61
CA THR A 206 4.76 6.38 -14.31
C THR A 206 5.04 4.98 -13.77
N GLY A 207 4.25 4.48 -12.81
CA GLY A 207 4.40 3.14 -12.22
C GLY A 207 5.60 2.96 -11.29
N LYS A 208 6.35 4.03 -11.00
CA LYS A 208 7.47 4.01 -10.03
C LYS A 208 6.96 3.84 -8.60
N ILE A 209 5.84 4.49 -8.30
CA ILE A 209 4.97 4.16 -7.18
C ILE A 209 3.78 3.39 -7.73
N TYR A 210 3.33 2.37 -7.03
CA TYR A 210 2.19 1.57 -7.45
C TYR A 210 1.31 1.18 -6.26
N PHE A 211 0.07 0.83 -6.57
CA PHE A 211 -0.88 0.34 -5.60
C PHE A 211 -0.80 -1.19 -5.51
N ASP A 212 -0.86 -1.70 -4.29
CA ASP A 212 -0.99 -3.11 -3.95
C ASP A 212 -2.08 -3.28 -2.89
N CYS A 213 -2.71 -4.45 -2.86
CA CYS A 213 -3.73 -4.74 -1.87
C CYS A 213 -3.51 -6.08 -1.19
N GLY A 214 -3.53 -6.07 0.14
CA GLY A 214 -3.46 -7.25 1.00
C GLY A 214 -4.82 -7.68 1.56
N MET A 215 -5.95 -7.26 0.96
CA MET A 215 -7.28 -7.56 1.50
C MET A 215 -7.63 -9.04 1.41
N TYR A 216 -8.09 -9.64 2.50
CA TYR A 216 -8.47 -11.06 2.55
C TYR A 216 -9.58 -11.36 3.58
N GLN A 217 -10.18 -12.56 3.48
CA GLN A 217 -11.23 -13.03 4.40
C GLN A 217 -10.72 -13.38 5.80
N GLY A 218 -11.49 -13.06 6.84
CA GLY A 218 -11.10 -13.31 8.24
C GLY A 218 -10.17 -12.26 8.84
N ASN A 219 -9.92 -11.15 8.14
CA ASN A 219 -9.28 -9.95 8.69
C ASN A 219 -10.04 -8.72 8.20
N ASN A 220 -10.30 -7.76 9.09
CA ASN A 220 -11.09 -6.56 8.81
C ASN A 220 -10.28 -5.43 8.15
N ARG A 221 -8.95 -5.55 8.09
CA ARG A 221 -8.07 -4.57 7.45
C ARG A 221 -8.11 -4.70 5.93
N ASN A 222 -8.15 -3.56 5.24
CA ASN A 222 -8.17 -3.53 3.79
C ASN A 222 -6.77 -3.62 3.17
N TYR A 223 -5.73 -3.14 3.86
CA TYR A 223 -4.34 -3.15 3.38
C TYR A 223 -4.19 -2.52 1.99
N CYS A 224 -4.63 -1.27 1.85
CA CYS A 224 -4.51 -0.45 0.63
C CYS A 224 -3.11 0.19 0.55
N GLN A 225 -2.14 -0.55 0.04
CA GLN A 225 -0.73 -0.22 0.18
C GLN A 225 -0.19 0.51 -1.04
N TRP A 226 0.44 1.66 -0.80
CA TRP A 226 1.17 2.42 -1.81
C TRP A 226 2.65 2.09 -1.67
N ARG A 227 3.26 1.59 -2.74
CA ARG A 227 4.57 0.93 -2.69
C ARG A 227 5.49 1.43 -3.80
N ALA A 228 6.78 1.29 -3.55
CA ALA A 228 7.86 1.50 -4.52
C ALA A 228 8.83 0.32 -4.45
N THR A 229 9.50 0.01 -5.57
CA THR A 229 10.64 -0.93 -5.53
C THR A 229 11.80 -0.29 -4.79
N ASN A 230 12.63 -1.08 -4.11
CA ASN A 230 13.84 -0.55 -3.48
C ASN A 230 14.77 0.11 -4.48
N THR A 231 14.90 -0.44 -5.70
CA THR A 231 15.73 0.18 -6.75
C THR A 231 15.31 1.63 -7.04
N PHE A 232 14.01 1.89 -7.14
CA PHE A 232 13.52 3.25 -7.32
C PHE A 232 13.66 4.07 -6.04
N TRP A 233 13.27 3.51 -4.88
CA TRP A 233 13.32 4.20 -3.60
C TRP A 233 14.73 4.66 -3.23
N ASP A 234 15.72 3.77 -3.38
CA ASP A 234 17.13 4.04 -3.08
C ASP A 234 17.71 5.08 -4.06
N SER A 235 17.18 5.21 -5.27
CA SER A 235 17.57 6.28 -6.22
C SER A 235 17.17 7.69 -5.77
N LEU A 236 16.28 7.80 -4.78
CA LEU A 236 15.83 9.08 -4.20
C LEU A 236 16.68 9.52 -2.99
N ILE A 237 17.67 8.73 -2.58
CA ILE A 237 18.59 9.05 -1.49
C ILE A 237 19.49 10.22 -1.89
N VAL A 238 19.66 11.18 -0.99
CA VAL A 238 20.53 12.35 -1.18
C VAL A 238 21.70 12.40 -0.20
N GLU A 239 21.57 11.77 0.96
CA GLU A 239 22.60 11.76 2.00
C GLU A 239 22.67 10.39 2.67
N THR A 240 23.87 9.94 3.02
CA THR A 240 24.11 8.68 3.74
C THR A 240 25.17 8.90 4.81
N TYR A 241 24.92 8.37 6.01
CA TYR A 241 25.83 8.41 7.14
C TYR A 241 26.04 7.00 7.71
N PRO A 242 27.20 6.70 8.29
CA PRO A 242 27.39 5.51 9.12
C PRO A 242 26.41 5.47 10.32
#